data_AF-V8AU31-F1
#
_entry.id   AF-V8AU31-F1
#
_cell.length_a   1.000
_cell.length_b   1.000
_cell.length_c   1.000
_cell.angle_alpha   90.00
_cell.angle_beta   90.00
_cell.angle_gamma   90.00
#
_symmetry.space_group_name_H-M   'P 1'
#
loop_
_entity.id
_entity.type
_entity.pdbx_description
1 polymer ?
#
loop_
_entity_poly.entity_id
_entity_poly.type
_entity_poly.pdbx_seq_one_letter_code
_entity_poly.pdbx_strand_id
1 'polypeptide(L)' 'MKKVNRARSAHVHFMTTPEEKAKLLENMNRAGYRTLGSYLLKMGLDGYVVNIDFSEIKIYSR' A
#
# COMPACT_ATOMS: atom_id res chain seq x y z
N MET A 1 4.35 16.55 -28.41
CA MET A 1 4.73 15.93 -27.12
C MET A 1 4.73 14.41 -27.28
N LYS A 2 5.83 13.72 -26.93
CA LYS A 2 5.98 12.26 -27.07
C LYS A 2 5.00 11.57 -26.11
N LYS A 3 4.01 10.83 -26.62
CA LYS A 3 3.07 10.06 -25.78
C LYS A 3 3.86 8.93 -25.11
N VAL A 4 4.12 9.08 -23.80
CA VAL A 4 4.71 8.00 -23.00
C VAL A 4 3.63 6.94 -22.79
N ASN A 5 3.78 5.78 -23.43
CA ASN A 5 2.84 4.67 -23.27
C ASN A 5 3.06 4.05 -21.89
N ARG A 6 2.15 4.31 -20.95
CA ARG A 6 2.20 3.77 -19.59
C ARG A 6 1.30 2.55 -19.50
N ALA A 7 1.83 1.46 -18.95
CA ALA A 7 1.05 0.24 -18.70
C ALA A 7 -0.17 0.48 -17.78
N ARG A 8 -0.07 1.45 -16.86
CA ARG A 8 -1.17 1.91 -16.01
C ARG A 8 -1.61 3.31 -16.47
N SER A 9 -2.54 3.38 -17.40
CA SER A 9 -3.02 4.63 -18.03
C SER A 9 -4.36 5.14 -17.49
N ALA A 10 -5.08 4.32 -16.72
CA ALA A 10 -6.37 4.70 -16.12
C ALA A 10 -6.16 5.41 -14.77
N HIS A 11 -6.94 6.46 -14.52
CA HIS A 11 -6.95 7.19 -13.25
C HIS A 11 -8.08 6.69 -12.36
N VAL A 12 -7.77 6.51 -11.07
CA VAL A 12 -8.77 6.26 -10.01
C VAL A 12 -8.60 7.35 -8.97
N HIS A 13 -9.68 8.06 -8.65
CA HIS A 13 -9.69 9.19 -7.72
C HIS A 13 -10.53 8.87 -6.48
N PHE A 14 -10.00 9.20 -5.31
CA PHE A 14 -10.67 9.01 -4.03
C PHE A 14 -10.62 10.32 -3.24
N MET A 15 -11.73 10.70 -2.65
CA MET A 15 -11.81 11.79 -1.68
C MET A 15 -11.60 11.20 -0.29
N THR A 16 -10.76 11.84 0.51
CA THR A 16 -10.50 11.44 1.90
C THR A 16 -10.41 12.68 2.77
N THR A 17 -10.65 12.54 4.06
CA THR A 17 -10.25 13.56 5.03
C THR A 17 -8.72 13.58 5.20
N PRO A 18 -8.15 14.64 5.80
CA PRO A 18 -6.74 14.67 6.16
C PRO A 18 -6.32 13.51 7.08
N GLU A 19 -7.16 13.15 8.03
CA GLU A 19 -6.93 12.09 9.01
C GLU A 19 -6.91 10.71 8.34
N GLU A 20 -7.86 10.46 7.44
CA GLU A 20 -7.90 9.22 6.65
C GLU A 20 -6.66 9.08 5.78
N LYS A 21 -6.22 10.17 5.14
CA LYS A 21 -4.99 10.18 4.33
C LYS A 21 -3.75 9.88 5.18
N ALA A 22 -3.66 10.48 6.38
CA ALA A 22 -2.56 10.22 7.30
C ALA A 22 -2.52 8.73 7.70
N LYS A 23 -3.68 8.15 8.02
CA LYS A 23 -3.81 6.73 8.34
C LYS A 23 -3.45 5.81 7.17
N LEU A 24 -3.82 6.18 5.94
CA LEU A 24 -3.43 5.45 4.73
C LEU A 24 -1.90 5.44 4.55
N LEU A 25 -1.23 6.56 4.80
CA LEU A 25 0.23 6.66 4.73
C LEU A 25 0.93 5.84 5.83
N GLU A 26 0.41 5.89 7.06
CA GLU A 26 0.92 5.08 8.16
C GLU A 26 0.81 3.58 7.84
N ASN A 27 -0.37 3.13 7.39
CA ASN A 27 -0.59 1.74 7.02
C ASN A 27 0.27 1.31 5.83
N MET A 28 0.47 2.19 4.84
CA MET A 28 1.38 1.96 3.72
C MET A 28 2.81 1.72 4.21
N ASN A 29 3.31 2.56 5.13
CA ASN A 29 4.65 2.45 5.70
C ASN A 29 4.79 1.14 6.50
N ARG A 30 3.81 0.83 7.35
CA ARG A 30 3.77 -0.42 8.11
C ARG A 30 3.83 -1.62 7.17
N ALA A 31 3.03 -1.62 6.10
CA ALA A 31 2.99 -2.69 5.10
C ALA A 31 4.21 -2.73 4.15
N GLY A 32 5.19 -1.82 4.29
CA GLY A 32 6.44 -1.82 3.53
C GLY A 32 6.32 -1.33 2.08
N TYR A 33 5.23 -0.62 1.73
CA TYR A 33 5.06 -0.09 0.38
C TYR A 33 5.75 1.27 0.21
N ARG A 34 6.43 1.45 -0.92
CA ARG A 34 7.14 2.69 -1.24
C ARG A 34 6.25 3.80 -1.79
N THR A 35 5.08 3.44 -2.32
CA THR A 35 4.16 4.40 -2.92
C THR A 35 2.71 4.12 -2.52
N LEU A 36 1.94 5.18 -2.32
CA LEU A 36 0.55 5.07 -1.91
C LEU A 36 -0.29 4.43 -3.02
N GLY A 37 0.02 4.72 -4.29
CA GLY A 37 -0.66 4.10 -5.43
C GLY A 37 -0.47 2.59 -5.49
N SER A 38 0.75 2.08 -5.26
CA SER A 38 0.96 0.62 -5.20
C SER A 38 0.25 -0.04 -4.03
N TYR A 39 0.22 0.64 -2.88
CA TYR A 39 -0.47 0.15 -1.68
C TYR A 39 -1.98 0.09 -1.90
N LEU A 40 -2.59 1.17 -2.40
CA LEU A 40 -4.03 1.24 -2.66
C LEU A 40 -4.46 0.27 -3.76
N LEU A 41 -3.66 0.12 -4.83
CA LEU A 41 -3.94 -0.86 -5.87
C LEU A 41 -3.86 -2.30 -5.32
N LYS A 42 -2.86 -2.63 -4.52
CA LYS A 42 -2.77 -3.94 -3.86
C LYS A 42 -4.00 -4.18 -2.97
N MET A 43 -4.32 -3.20 -2.11
CA MET A 43 -5.47 -3.28 -1.21
C MET A 43 -6.80 -3.46 -1.96
N GLY A 44 -6.99 -2.73 -3.06
CA GLY A 44 -8.22 -2.76 -3.85
C GLY A 44 -8.35 -3.96 -4.78
N LEU A 45 -7.23 -4.57 -5.22
CA LEU A 45 -7.25 -5.76 -6.10
C LEU A 45 -7.29 -7.06 -5.31
N ASP A 46 -6.49 -7.18 -4.25
CA ASP A 46 -6.28 -8.47 -3.59
C ASP A 46 -7.12 -8.67 -2.33
N GLY A 47 -7.62 -7.59 -1.71
CA GLY A 47 -8.42 -7.66 -0.48
C GLY A 47 -7.63 -8.19 0.72
N TYR A 48 -7.27 -7.28 1.63
CA TYR A 48 -6.47 -7.47 2.86
C TYR A 48 -4.98 -7.77 2.68
N VAL A 49 -4.15 -6.80 3.09
CA VAL A 49 -2.74 -7.02 3.43
C VAL A 49 -2.66 -7.19 4.95
N VAL A 50 -2.50 -8.42 5.43
CA VAL A 50 -2.24 -8.69 6.85
C VAL A 50 -0.76 -8.45 7.11
N ASN A 51 -0.44 -7.46 7.95
CA ASN A 51 0.90 -7.26 8.49
C ASN A 51 1.05 -8.12 9.74
N ILE A 52 1.78 -9.24 9.61
CA ILE A 52 2.11 -10.14 10.73
C ILE A 52 3.53 -9.80 11.19
N ASP A 53 3.66 -9.41 12.46
CA ASP A 53 4.95 -9.26 13.11
C ASP A 53 5.50 -10.64 13.50
N PHE A 54 6.63 -11.02 12.92
CA PHE A 54 7.30 -12.31 13.18
C PHE A 54 8.41 -12.22 14.23
N SER A 55 8.49 -11.12 14.98
CA SER A 55 9.54 -10.92 16.00
C SER A 55 9.55 -12.03 17.05
N GLU A 56 8.38 -12.59 17.40
CA GLU A 56 8.27 -13.68 18.38
C GLU A 56 8.69 -15.06 17.82
N ILE A 57 8.60 -15.29 16.50
CA ILE A 57 8.93 -16.60 15.90
C ILE A 57 10.44 -16.84 15.88
N LYS A 58 11.27 -15.79 15.87
CA LYS A 58 12.74 -15.93 15.88
C LYS A 58 13.28 -16.57 17.17
N ILE A 59 12.53 -16.53 18.28
CA ILE A 59 12.98 -17.02 19.58
C ILE A 59 13.05 -18.56 19.62
N TYR A 60 12.31 -19.25 18.76
CA TYR A 60 12.19 -20.72 18.78
C TYR A 60 13.08 -21.47 17.78
N SER A 61 13.88 -20.77 16.97
CA SER A 61 14.87 -21.39 16.08
C SER A 61 16.20 -21.60 16.82
N ARG A 62 16.23 -22.55 17.75
CA ARG A 62 17.48 -23.17 18.23
C ARG A 62 17.91 -24.29 17.30
#